data_AF-A0A840J4S9-F1
#
_entry.id   AF-A0A840J4S9-F1
#
_cell.length_a   1.000
_cell.length_b   1.000
_cell.length_c   1.000
_cell.angle_alpha   90.00
_cell.angle_beta   90.00
_cell.angle_gamma   90.00
#
_symmetry.space_group_name_H-M   'P 1'
#
loop_
_entity.id
_entity.type
_entity.pdbx_description
1 polymer ?
#
loop_
_entity_poly.entity_id
_entity_poly.type
_entity_poly.pdbx_seq_one_letter_code
_entity_poly.pdbx_strand_id
1 'polypeptide(L)'
;MRKNGSRPRHIGALVVLTTVAAVSLSACSGGGNSADNSSPPSSSSSVDASLKVPAPLPTQEFLSNPCSALTDAELDGVGLKPPGKVSQGPPDLCRWESAGTRMNSVAVGAVPQNKGGISDIYDQKATQAYFEPFSASGYPGVVAAADDLRSHGTCSVWVGITDQLAFTVVTSITTGANKATPCKSAQKVSEAVVTHLKGAA
;
A
#
# COMPACT_ATOMS: atom_id res chain seq x y z
N MET A 1 -62.58 0.70 14.93
CA MET A 1 -62.72 2.06 15.52
C MET A 1 -61.32 2.69 15.53
N ARG A 2 -61.03 3.68 14.65
CA ARG A 2 -60.93 5.14 14.93
C ARG A 2 -59.75 5.50 15.87
N LYS A 3 -58.77 6.37 15.60
CA LYS A 3 -58.49 7.51 14.67
C LYS A 3 -56.94 7.60 14.51
N ASN A 4 -56.35 7.79 13.33
CA ASN A 4 -56.06 9.05 12.61
C ASN A 4 -55.37 10.17 13.41
N GLY A 5 -54.16 10.57 12.98
CA GLY A 5 -53.46 11.79 13.39
C GLY A 5 -52.33 12.13 12.41
N SER A 6 -52.45 13.25 11.69
CA SER A 6 -51.52 13.74 10.66
C SER A 6 -50.98 15.15 11.01
N ARG A 7 -49.65 15.34 10.80
CA ARG A 7 -48.83 16.53 10.37
C ARG A 7 -49.03 17.92 11.02
N PRO A 8 -47.97 18.76 11.14
CA PRO A 8 -47.47 19.66 10.06
C PRO A 8 -45.91 19.76 9.99
N ARG A 9 -45.22 19.85 8.84
CA ARG A 9 -44.91 21.00 7.93
C ARG A 9 -44.38 22.27 8.61
N HIS A 10 -43.06 22.48 8.57
CA HIS A 10 -42.46 23.82 8.69
C HIS A 10 -42.04 24.34 7.31
N ILE A 11 -42.70 25.44 6.95
CA ILE A 11 -42.44 26.34 5.84
C ILE A 11 -41.54 27.44 6.41
N GLY A 12 -40.44 27.75 5.72
CA GLY A 12 -39.62 28.93 5.99
C GLY A 12 -39.04 29.43 4.69
N ALA A 13 -39.76 30.35 4.05
CA ALA A 13 -39.36 31.05 2.84
C ALA A 13 -39.16 32.54 3.16
N LEU A 14 -38.08 33.12 2.63
CA LEU A 14 -37.75 34.56 2.45
C LEU A 14 -36.54 34.51 1.49
N VAL A 15 -36.56 34.77 0.17
CA VAL A 15 -37.01 35.92 -0.67
C VAL A 15 -36.39 37.23 -0.13
N VAL A 16 -35.54 38.00 -0.83
CA VAL A 16 -35.75 38.78 -2.07
C VAL A 16 -34.41 39.46 -2.53
N LEU A 17 -34.10 39.38 -3.85
CA LEU A 17 -33.57 40.38 -4.85
C LEU A 17 -32.53 41.49 -4.44
N THR A 18 -31.65 42.09 -5.27
CA THR A 18 -31.67 42.49 -6.71
C THR A 18 -30.34 43.18 -7.12
N THR A 19 -29.89 42.97 -8.39
CA THR A 19 -29.28 43.93 -9.38
C THR A 19 -27.97 44.69 -9.09
N VAL A 20 -27.13 45.19 -10.02
CA VAL A 20 -26.81 45.17 -11.48
C VAL A 20 -25.53 46.04 -11.58
N ALA A 21 -24.59 45.79 -12.51
CA ALA A 21 -23.95 46.81 -13.37
C ALA A 21 -22.70 46.28 -14.10
N ALA A 22 -22.51 46.80 -15.32
CA ALA A 22 -21.63 46.30 -16.36
C ALA A 22 -20.52 47.30 -16.72
N VAL A 23 -19.51 46.76 -17.44
CA VAL A 23 -18.58 47.39 -18.40
C VAL A 23 -17.42 48.25 -17.86
N SER A 24 -16.20 47.86 -18.23
CA SER A 24 -15.24 48.74 -18.94
C SER A 24 -14.13 47.93 -19.62
N LEU A 25 -13.96 48.15 -20.92
CA LEU A 25 -12.82 47.72 -21.72
C LEU A 25 -11.69 48.74 -21.54
N SER A 26 -10.47 48.25 -21.33
CA SER A 26 -9.24 49.04 -21.47
C SER A 26 -8.28 48.28 -22.37
N ALA A 27 -8.05 48.84 -23.55
CA ALA A 27 -7.08 48.40 -24.55
C ALA A 27 -5.73 49.10 -24.36
N CYS A 28 -4.76 48.66 -25.18
CA CYS A 28 -3.42 49.19 -25.47
C CYS A 28 -2.28 48.56 -24.66
N SER A 29 -1.09 48.32 -25.20
CA SER A 29 -0.49 48.30 -26.56
C SER A 29 1.02 48.20 -26.31
N GLY A 30 1.78 47.49 -27.14
CA GLY A 30 3.23 47.66 -27.22
C GLY A 30 4.00 46.34 -27.14
N GLY A 31 4.58 45.95 -28.26
CA GLY A 31 5.24 44.67 -28.46
C GLY A 31 6.68 44.57 -27.94
N GLY A 32 7.25 43.38 -28.16
CA GLY A 32 8.67 43.10 -27.96
C GLY A 32 8.91 41.64 -27.60
N ASN A 33 9.60 40.92 -28.50
CA ASN A 33 10.12 39.56 -28.37
C ASN A 33 10.41 39.06 -26.94
N SER A 34 9.93 37.86 -26.62
CA SER A 34 10.77 36.65 -26.56
C SER A 34 9.90 35.44 -26.27
N ALA A 35 10.10 34.39 -27.06
CA ALA A 35 9.60 33.07 -26.74
C ALA A 35 10.36 32.59 -25.49
N ASP A 36 9.76 32.79 -24.31
CA ASP A 36 10.16 32.05 -23.11
C ASP A 36 9.16 30.92 -22.93
N ASN A 37 9.43 29.83 -23.65
CA ASN A 37 8.75 28.56 -23.46
C ASN A 37 9.23 28.00 -22.12
N SER A 38 8.77 28.60 -21.03
CA SER A 38 8.91 28.08 -19.67
C SER A 38 8.09 26.80 -19.59
N SER A 39 8.69 25.70 -20.05
CA SER A 39 8.26 24.36 -19.71
C SER A 39 8.15 24.29 -18.19
N PRO A 40 7.05 23.78 -17.61
CA PRO A 40 7.03 23.50 -16.19
C PRO A 40 8.22 22.57 -15.88
N PRO A 41 8.91 22.72 -14.73
CA PRO A 41 9.92 21.74 -14.35
C PRO A 41 9.21 20.39 -14.34
N SER A 42 9.60 19.53 -15.27
CA SER A 42 9.29 18.12 -15.15
C SER A 42 10.05 17.68 -13.92
N SER A 43 9.38 17.67 -12.78
CA SER A 43 9.82 16.96 -11.59
C SER A 43 9.82 15.49 -11.96
N SER A 44 10.80 15.05 -12.74
CA SER A 44 11.23 13.66 -12.72
C SER A 44 11.78 13.50 -11.32
N SER A 45 10.93 13.14 -10.37
CA SER A 45 11.34 12.54 -9.12
C SER A 45 12.18 11.33 -9.52
N SER A 46 13.50 11.55 -9.61
CA SER A 46 14.44 10.49 -9.86
C SER A 46 14.32 9.57 -8.68
N VAL A 47 13.72 8.40 -8.89
CA VAL A 47 13.68 7.33 -7.89
C VAL A 47 15.07 7.20 -7.32
N ASP A 48 15.20 7.28 -5.99
CA ASP A 48 16.47 7.09 -5.31
C ASP A 48 17.08 5.79 -5.84
N ALA A 49 18.33 5.86 -6.32
CA ALA A 49 18.97 4.73 -6.98
C ALA A 49 19.05 3.49 -6.07
N SER A 50 19.01 3.68 -4.74
CA SER A 50 18.94 2.59 -3.76
C SER A 50 17.60 1.86 -3.70
N LEU A 51 16.53 2.45 -4.25
CA LEU A 51 15.18 1.89 -4.27
C LEU A 51 14.82 1.22 -5.60
N LYS A 52 15.69 1.30 -6.60
CA LYS A 52 15.51 0.55 -7.85
C LYS A 52 15.59 -0.95 -7.57
N VAL A 53 14.69 -1.71 -8.18
CA VAL A 53 14.78 -3.17 -8.09
C VAL A 53 15.93 -3.67 -8.99
N PRO A 54 16.67 -4.73 -8.60
CA PRO A 54 17.76 -5.25 -9.43
C PRO A 54 17.29 -5.81 -10.78
N ALA A 55 16.14 -6.47 -10.78
CA ALA A 55 15.44 -6.97 -11.96
C ALA A 55 13.93 -7.02 -11.65
N PRO A 56 13.03 -6.70 -12.59
CA PRO A 56 11.60 -6.91 -12.37
C PRO A 56 11.27 -8.40 -12.22
N LEU A 57 10.49 -8.77 -11.20
CA LEU A 57 9.99 -10.13 -10.99
C LEU A 57 8.67 -10.37 -11.73
N PRO A 58 8.31 -11.63 -12.05
CA PRO A 58 7.00 -11.98 -12.58
C PRO A 58 5.91 -11.69 -11.53
N THR A 59 4.86 -10.95 -11.92
CA THR A 59 3.85 -10.45 -10.97
C THR A 59 2.42 -10.86 -11.32
N GLN A 60 2.18 -11.35 -12.54
CA GLN A 60 0.84 -11.59 -13.08
C GLN A 60 0.03 -12.56 -12.22
N GLU A 61 0.63 -13.70 -11.85
CA GLU A 61 -0.04 -14.70 -11.03
C GLU A 61 -0.29 -14.18 -9.61
N PHE A 62 0.72 -13.55 -9.00
CA PHE A 62 0.63 -13.01 -7.65
C PHE A 62 -0.41 -11.88 -7.51
N LEU A 63 -0.57 -11.06 -8.55
CA LEU A 63 -1.62 -10.04 -8.64
C LEU A 63 -3.02 -10.65 -8.77
N SER A 64 -3.15 -11.78 -9.47
CA SER A 64 -4.45 -12.44 -9.72
C SER A 64 -4.85 -13.37 -8.57
N ASN A 65 -3.87 -13.93 -7.87
CA ASN A 65 -4.01 -14.85 -6.77
C ASN A 65 -2.90 -14.58 -5.73
N PRO A 66 -3.17 -13.85 -4.64
CA PRO A 66 -2.14 -13.55 -3.65
C PRO A 66 -1.61 -14.81 -2.94
N CYS A 67 -2.32 -15.95 -2.99
CA CYS A 67 -1.85 -17.20 -2.42
C CYS A 67 -0.80 -17.91 -3.29
N SER A 68 -0.55 -17.44 -4.52
CA SER A 68 0.56 -17.92 -5.34
C SER A 68 1.91 -17.35 -4.88
N ALA A 69 1.96 -16.53 -3.82
CA ALA A 69 3.21 -15.94 -3.34
C ALA A 69 4.23 -17.00 -2.88
N LEU A 70 3.75 -18.17 -2.46
CA LEU A 70 4.52 -19.33 -2.03
C LEU A 70 3.77 -20.61 -2.37
N THR A 71 4.50 -21.65 -2.75
CA THR A 71 3.98 -23.02 -2.84
C THR A 71 3.79 -23.66 -1.48
N ASP A 72 3.00 -24.73 -1.41
CA ASP A 72 2.80 -25.52 -0.18
C ASP A 72 4.12 -26.01 0.44
N ALA A 73 5.09 -26.42 -0.39
CA ALA A 73 6.40 -26.86 0.09
C ALA A 73 7.26 -25.72 0.66
N GLU A 74 7.16 -24.51 0.11
CA GLU A 74 7.89 -23.34 0.61
C GLU A 74 7.28 -22.82 1.93
N LEU A 75 5.97 -22.96 2.11
CA LEU A 75 5.27 -22.60 3.37
C LEU A 75 5.82 -23.39 4.56
N ASP A 76 6.09 -24.68 4.39
CA ASP A 76 6.71 -25.51 5.43
C ASP A 76 8.08 -24.95 5.85
N GLY A 77 8.90 -24.52 4.90
CA GLY A 77 10.22 -23.92 5.16
C GLY A 77 10.18 -22.62 5.98
N VAL A 78 9.06 -21.90 5.92
CA VAL A 78 8.81 -20.69 6.72
C VAL A 78 7.92 -20.91 7.95
N GLY A 79 7.48 -22.14 8.20
CA GLY A 79 6.67 -22.52 9.36
C GLY A 79 5.20 -22.11 9.26
N LEU A 80 4.67 -22.05 8.05
CA LEU A 80 3.28 -21.74 7.73
C LEU A 80 2.56 -22.99 7.22
N LYS A 81 1.25 -23.05 7.44
CA LYS A 81 0.42 -24.20 7.07
C LYS A 81 -0.42 -23.91 5.83
N PRO A 82 -0.39 -24.79 4.81
CA PRO A 82 -1.34 -24.73 3.70
C PRO A 82 -2.73 -25.31 4.07
N PRO A 83 -3.79 -24.97 3.32
CA PRO A 83 -3.82 -23.97 2.27
C PRO A 83 -3.92 -22.54 2.85
N GLY A 84 -3.47 -21.57 2.06
CA GLY A 84 -3.75 -20.16 2.32
C GLY A 84 -5.22 -19.81 2.06
N LYS A 85 -5.69 -18.73 2.68
CA LYS A 85 -7.04 -18.19 2.46
C LYS A 85 -6.95 -16.75 1.99
N VAL A 86 -7.58 -16.44 0.87
CA VAL A 86 -7.67 -15.06 0.39
C VAL A 86 -8.63 -14.29 1.29
N SER A 87 -8.14 -13.20 1.86
CA SER A 87 -8.92 -12.14 2.49
C SER A 87 -9.11 -11.03 1.46
N GLN A 88 -10.36 -10.80 1.07
CA GLN A 88 -10.72 -9.79 0.07
C GLN A 88 -10.57 -8.38 0.64
N GLY A 89 -10.01 -7.45 -0.14
CA GLY A 89 -9.83 -6.06 0.26
C GLY A 89 -8.98 -5.24 -0.72
N PRO A 90 -8.72 -3.96 -0.42
CA PRO A 90 -7.73 -3.18 -1.16
C PRO A 90 -6.38 -3.13 -0.39
N PRO A 91 -5.38 -3.98 -0.70
CA PRO A 91 -5.39 -5.09 -1.66
C PRO A 91 -5.90 -6.43 -1.06
N ASP A 92 -6.14 -7.40 -1.94
CA ASP A 92 -6.39 -8.78 -1.54
C ASP A 92 -5.12 -9.38 -0.93
N LEU A 93 -5.26 -10.08 0.19
CA LEU A 93 -4.14 -10.72 0.88
C LEU A 93 -4.40 -12.21 1.02
N CYS A 94 -3.38 -13.03 0.81
CA CYS A 94 -3.42 -14.41 1.24
C CYS A 94 -2.96 -14.55 2.68
N ARG A 95 -3.77 -15.19 3.50
CA ARG A 95 -3.50 -15.46 4.91
C ARG A 95 -3.20 -16.94 5.11
N TRP A 96 -2.07 -17.22 5.75
CA TRP A 96 -1.71 -18.54 6.28
C TRP A 96 -1.67 -18.52 7.80
N GLU A 97 -2.05 -19.63 8.40
CA GLU A 97 -1.83 -19.89 9.83
C GLU A 97 -0.41 -20.44 10.04
N SER A 98 0.15 -20.24 11.22
CA SER A 98 1.40 -20.92 11.59
C SER A 98 1.17 -22.42 11.73
N ALA A 99 2.13 -23.23 11.27
CA ALA A 99 2.08 -24.68 11.40
C ALA A 99 1.98 -25.16 12.86
N GLY A 100 2.58 -24.44 13.80
CA GLY A 100 2.55 -24.79 15.22
C GLY A 100 1.29 -24.35 15.96
N THR A 101 0.56 -23.35 15.46
CA THR A 101 -0.66 -22.83 16.11
C THR A 101 -1.47 -21.92 15.19
N ARG A 102 -2.80 -22.13 15.19
CA ARG A 102 -3.77 -21.27 14.49
C ARG A 102 -3.91 -19.86 15.07
N MET A 103 -3.36 -19.62 16.26
CA MET A 103 -3.39 -18.31 16.90
C MET A 103 -2.40 -17.30 16.28
N ASN A 104 -1.45 -17.80 15.49
CA ASN A 104 -0.47 -17.01 14.77
C ASN A 104 -0.74 -17.10 13.28
N SER A 105 -0.49 -16.02 12.56
CA SER A 105 -0.76 -15.96 11.12
C SER A 105 0.16 -14.99 10.41
N VAL A 106 0.25 -15.15 9.09
CA VAL A 106 0.90 -14.22 8.17
C VAL A 106 -0.05 -13.91 7.02
N ALA A 107 -0.14 -12.66 6.64
CA ALA A 107 -0.87 -12.20 5.46
C ALA A 107 0.10 -11.58 4.45
N VAL A 108 -0.04 -11.91 3.17
CA VAL A 108 0.84 -11.44 2.08
C VAL A 108 0.00 -11.02 0.88
N GLY A 109 0.38 -9.94 0.21
CA GLY A 109 -0.25 -9.57 -1.06
C GLY A 109 0.46 -8.42 -1.77
N ALA A 110 0.34 -8.41 -3.10
CA ALA A 110 0.80 -7.32 -3.94
C ALA A 110 -0.10 -6.09 -3.77
N VAL A 111 0.46 -4.89 -3.92
CA VAL A 111 -0.23 -3.62 -3.66
C VAL A 111 -0.33 -2.82 -4.96
N PRO A 112 -1.23 -3.20 -5.89
CA PRO A 112 -1.34 -2.57 -7.21
C PRO A 112 -1.82 -1.10 -7.16
N GLN A 113 -2.26 -0.63 -6.00
CA GLN A 113 -2.58 0.77 -5.73
C GLN A 113 -1.33 1.65 -5.77
N ASN A 114 -0.17 1.09 -5.40
CA ASN A 114 1.11 1.78 -5.52
C ASN A 114 1.53 1.78 -6.99
N LYS A 115 1.95 2.94 -7.51
CA LYS A 115 2.38 3.13 -8.90
C LYS A 115 3.87 3.37 -9.01
N GLY A 116 4.53 3.83 -7.95
CA GLY A 116 5.98 3.97 -7.82
C GLY A 116 6.65 2.81 -7.08
N GLY A 117 5.95 1.68 -6.94
CA GLY A 117 6.47 0.49 -6.27
C GLY A 117 6.80 0.75 -4.81
N ILE A 118 8.06 0.51 -4.41
CA ILE A 118 8.49 0.77 -3.03
C ILE A 118 8.74 2.26 -2.75
N SER A 119 8.97 3.08 -3.78
CA SER A 119 9.18 4.52 -3.62
C SER A 119 7.98 5.18 -2.94
N ASP A 120 6.76 4.76 -3.29
CA ASP A 120 5.52 5.28 -2.68
C ASP A 120 5.44 5.02 -1.16
N ILE A 121 6.07 3.95 -0.67
CA ILE A 121 6.16 3.67 0.77
C ILE A 121 7.25 4.56 1.42
N TYR A 122 8.37 4.78 0.73
CA TYR A 122 9.45 5.64 1.22
C TYR A 122 9.04 7.11 1.32
N ASP A 123 8.21 7.59 0.39
CA ASP A 123 7.65 8.94 0.42
C ASP A 123 6.76 9.18 1.64
N GLN A 124 6.19 8.10 2.20
CA GLN A 124 5.35 8.15 3.41
C GLN A 124 6.13 8.07 4.71
N LYS A 125 7.47 8.00 4.69
CA LYS A 125 8.32 7.80 5.89
C LYS A 125 7.96 8.71 7.08
N ALA A 126 7.66 9.99 6.82
CA ALA A 126 7.32 10.95 7.86
C ALA A 126 6.01 10.64 8.63
N THR A 127 5.16 9.76 8.07
CA THR A 127 3.87 9.36 8.65
C THR A 127 3.91 7.98 9.33
N GLN A 128 5.05 7.29 9.28
CA GLN A 128 5.19 5.94 9.83
C GLN A 128 5.66 6.01 11.29
N ALA A 129 5.10 5.18 12.16
CA ALA A 129 5.54 5.06 13.56
C ALA A 129 6.93 4.43 13.67
N TYR A 130 7.30 3.59 12.70
CA TYR A 130 8.64 3.04 12.54
C TYR A 130 8.97 2.91 11.05
N PHE A 131 10.26 3.02 10.72
CA PHE A 131 10.74 2.92 9.33
C PHE A 131 12.18 2.43 9.30
N GLU A 132 12.35 1.14 9.03
CA GLU A 132 13.65 0.46 9.08
C GLU A 132 13.93 -0.21 7.73
N PRO A 133 14.75 0.40 6.85
CA PRO A 133 15.15 -0.19 5.58
C PRO A 133 15.84 -1.55 5.78
N PHE A 134 15.59 -2.48 4.87
CA PHE A 134 16.28 -3.76 4.79
C PHE A 134 16.33 -4.24 3.33
N SER A 135 16.92 -5.42 3.09
CA SER A 135 16.86 -6.07 1.78
C SER A 135 16.28 -7.46 1.91
N ALA A 136 15.33 -7.81 1.04
CA ALA A 136 14.80 -9.15 0.90
C ALA A 136 15.44 -9.81 -0.32
N SER A 137 16.40 -10.72 -0.11
CA SER A 137 17.10 -11.41 -1.19
C SER A 137 17.66 -10.47 -2.29
N GLY A 138 18.18 -9.31 -1.89
CA GLY A 138 18.74 -8.29 -2.80
C GLY A 138 17.73 -7.26 -3.32
N TYR A 139 16.45 -7.38 -3.00
CA TYR A 139 15.42 -6.41 -3.38
C TYR A 139 15.23 -5.37 -2.28
N PRO A 140 14.92 -4.10 -2.63
CA PRO A 140 14.70 -3.04 -1.65
C PRO A 140 13.47 -3.37 -0.80
N GLY A 141 13.60 -3.21 0.51
CA GLY A 141 12.53 -3.45 1.46
C GLY A 141 12.56 -2.46 2.63
N VAL A 142 11.42 -2.32 3.29
CA VAL A 142 11.32 -1.56 4.55
C VAL A 142 10.36 -2.23 5.52
N VAL A 143 10.73 -2.23 6.79
CA VAL A 143 9.84 -2.53 7.91
C VAL A 143 9.17 -1.20 8.28
N ALA A 144 7.88 -1.03 7.97
CA ALA A 144 7.15 0.21 8.24
C ALA A 144 5.64 -0.02 8.45
N ALA A 145 5.04 0.74 9.37
CA ALA A 145 3.60 0.90 9.52
C ALA A 145 3.26 2.23 10.20
N ALA A 146 2.04 2.72 9.97
CA ALA A 146 1.51 3.94 10.59
C ALA A 146 1.32 3.79 12.11
N ASP A 147 1.08 2.56 12.59
CA ASP A 147 0.96 2.22 14.01
C ASP A 147 2.06 1.23 14.42
N ASP A 148 2.65 1.41 15.60
CA ASP A 148 3.62 0.45 16.16
C ASP A 148 2.92 -0.61 17.03
N LEU A 149 2.52 -1.71 16.40
CA LEU A 149 1.93 -2.88 17.06
C LEU A 149 2.94 -4.02 17.27
N ARG A 150 4.25 -3.74 17.15
CA ARG A 150 5.31 -4.77 17.28
C ARG A 150 5.36 -5.38 18.66
N SER A 151 5.11 -4.57 19.70
CA SER A 151 4.97 -5.04 21.09
C SER A 151 3.78 -6.00 21.29
N HIS A 152 2.77 -5.92 20.41
CA HIS A 152 1.59 -6.80 20.39
C HIS A 152 1.76 -8.00 19.45
N GLY A 153 2.94 -8.14 18.81
CA GLY A 153 3.24 -9.25 17.91
C GLY A 153 2.82 -9.04 16.46
N THR A 154 2.51 -7.80 16.07
CA THR A 154 2.18 -7.45 14.68
C THR A 154 3.35 -6.71 14.04
N CYS A 155 3.73 -7.09 12.82
CA CYS A 155 4.70 -6.33 12.05
C CYS A 155 4.36 -6.32 10.57
N SER A 156 4.50 -5.15 9.96
CA SER A 156 4.33 -4.95 8.52
C SER A 156 5.67 -4.68 7.84
N VAL A 157 5.88 -5.36 6.72
CA VAL A 157 7.04 -5.25 5.84
C VAL A 157 6.56 -4.96 4.43
N TRP A 158 7.33 -4.17 3.68
CA TRP A 158 7.07 -3.83 2.29
C TRP A 158 8.32 -4.11 1.47
N VAL A 159 8.15 -4.70 0.28
CA VAL A 159 9.28 -5.04 -0.62
C VAL A 159 8.91 -4.69 -2.05
N GLY A 160 9.79 -3.95 -2.72
CA GLY A 160 9.66 -3.66 -4.15
C GLY A 160 10.03 -4.88 -4.98
N ILE A 161 9.21 -5.26 -5.95
CA ILE A 161 9.43 -6.41 -6.84
C ILE A 161 9.44 -6.02 -8.32
N THR A 162 8.92 -4.83 -8.63
CA THR A 162 9.23 -4.06 -9.84
C THR A 162 9.39 -2.59 -9.43
N ASP A 163 9.85 -1.72 -10.33
CA ASP A 163 9.90 -0.27 -10.06
C ASP A 163 8.50 0.34 -9.84
N GLN A 164 7.42 -0.40 -10.16
CA GLN A 164 6.03 0.07 -10.05
C GLN A 164 5.18 -0.78 -9.09
N LEU A 165 5.71 -1.86 -8.53
CA LEU A 165 4.94 -2.76 -7.66
C LEU A 165 5.75 -3.17 -6.43
N ALA A 166 5.11 -3.02 -5.28
CA ALA A 166 5.56 -3.60 -4.02
C ALA A 166 4.52 -4.60 -3.51
N PHE A 167 4.95 -5.48 -2.62
CA PHE A 167 4.06 -6.33 -1.83
C PHE A 167 4.26 -6.07 -0.34
N THR A 168 3.27 -6.46 0.45
CA THR A 168 3.34 -6.41 1.90
C THR A 168 3.33 -7.80 2.53
N VAL A 169 4.01 -7.93 3.67
CA VAL A 169 3.87 -9.05 4.59
C VAL A 169 3.48 -8.51 5.96
N VAL A 170 2.37 -9.00 6.49
CA VAL A 170 1.87 -8.65 7.82
C VAL A 170 1.85 -9.89 8.69
N THR A 171 2.62 -9.88 9.77
CA THR A 171 2.56 -10.93 10.79
C THR A 171 1.54 -10.56 11.87
N SER A 172 0.89 -11.57 12.45
CA SER A 172 0.11 -11.44 13.69
C SER A 172 0.44 -12.63 14.56
N ILE A 173 1.29 -12.42 15.57
CA ILE A 173 1.86 -13.46 16.42
C ILE A 173 1.44 -13.21 17.86
N THR A 174 0.46 -13.96 18.33
CA THR A 174 -0.14 -13.73 19.66
C THR A 174 0.49 -14.60 20.76
N THR A 175 1.18 -15.68 20.39
CA THR A 175 1.81 -16.64 21.29
C THR A 175 3.14 -17.18 20.76
N GLY A 176 3.97 -17.73 21.66
CA GLY A 176 5.26 -18.32 21.34
C GLY A 176 6.41 -17.31 21.23
N ALA A 177 7.63 -17.82 21.03
CA ALA A 177 8.86 -17.02 21.08
C ALA A 177 8.91 -15.88 20.03
N ASN A 178 8.35 -16.12 18.84
CA ASN A 178 8.37 -15.14 17.74
C ASN A 178 7.50 -13.90 18.01
N LYS A 179 6.64 -13.90 19.05
CA LYS A 179 5.85 -12.73 19.42
C LYS A 179 6.73 -11.53 19.78
N ALA A 180 7.90 -11.76 20.36
CA ALA A 180 8.85 -10.70 20.68
C ALA A 180 9.64 -10.20 19.46
N THR A 181 9.60 -10.94 18.34
CA THR A 181 10.35 -10.63 17.12
C THR A 181 9.48 -10.79 15.86
N PRO A 182 8.29 -10.17 15.78
CA PRO A 182 7.35 -10.41 14.69
C PRO A 182 7.89 -9.94 13.35
N CYS A 183 8.76 -8.93 13.33
CA CYS A 183 9.39 -8.43 12.11
C CYS A 183 10.42 -9.40 11.53
N LYS A 184 11.15 -10.17 12.36
CA LYS A 184 12.05 -11.21 11.85
C LYS A 184 11.29 -12.29 11.09
N SER A 185 10.10 -12.64 11.56
CA SER A 185 9.21 -13.56 10.84
C SER A 185 8.69 -12.96 9.53
N ALA A 186 8.30 -11.68 9.53
CA ALA A 186 7.82 -10.98 8.33
C ALA A 186 8.92 -10.88 7.26
N GLN A 187 10.16 -10.54 7.67
CA GLN A 187 11.32 -10.47 6.79
C GLN A 187 11.67 -11.84 6.20
N LYS A 188 11.69 -12.91 7.00
CA LYS A 188 11.92 -14.28 6.53
C LYS A 188 10.89 -14.69 5.45
N VAL A 189 9.61 -14.39 5.67
CA VAL A 189 8.56 -14.68 4.67
C VAL A 189 8.76 -13.82 3.43
N SER A 190 9.16 -12.55 3.57
CA SER A 190 9.44 -11.67 2.44
C SER A 190 10.59 -12.18 1.57
N GLU A 191 11.67 -12.68 2.19
CA GLU A 191 12.78 -13.33 1.48
C GLU A 191 12.33 -14.58 0.72
N ALA A 192 11.46 -15.40 1.32
CA ALA A 192 10.89 -16.57 0.67
C ALA A 192 10.04 -16.19 -0.56
N VAL A 193 9.19 -15.17 -0.44
CA VAL A 193 8.36 -14.68 -1.57
C VAL A 193 9.24 -14.18 -2.70
N VAL A 194 10.25 -13.35 -2.41
CA VAL A 194 11.18 -12.87 -3.46
C VAL A 194 11.93 -14.04 -4.11
N THR A 195 12.35 -15.03 -3.33
CA THR A 195 13.05 -16.22 -3.85
C THR A 195 12.14 -17.05 -4.75
N HIS A 196 10.89 -17.25 -4.35
CA HIS A 196 9.88 -17.94 -5.15
C HIS A 196 9.66 -17.25 -6.49
N LEU A 197 9.40 -15.94 -6.47
CA LEU A 197 9.16 -15.15 -7.69
C LEU A 197 10.37 -15.14 -8.63
N LYS A 198 11.61 -15.19 -8.10
CA LYS A 198 12.81 -15.37 -8.93
C LYS A 198 12.84 -16.73 -9.64
N GLY A 199 12.37 -17.79 -8.98
CA GLY A 199 12.33 -19.14 -9.54
C GLY A 199 11.23 -19.36 -10.57
N ALA A 200 10.22 -18.48 -10.58
CA ALA A 200 9.12 -18.48 -11.55
C ALA A 200 9.39 -17.63 -12.81
N ALA A 201 10.56 -16.98 -12.89
CA ALA A 201 10.95 -16.08 -13.97
C ALA A 201 11.49 -16.80 -15.22
#